data_AF-A0A1Y2ZTW1-F1
#
_entry.id   AF-A0A1Y2ZTW1-F1
#
_cell.length_a   1.000
_cell.length_b   1.000
_cell.length_c   1.000
_cell.angle_alpha   90.00
_cell.angle_beta   90.00
_cell.angle_gamma   90.00
#
_symmetry.space_group_name_H-M   'P 1'
#
loop_
_entity.id
_entity.type
_entity.pdbx_description
1 polymer ?
#
loop_
_entity_poly.entity_id
_entity_poly.type
_entity_poly.pdbx_seq_one_letter_code
_entity_poly.pdbx_strand_id
1 'polypeptide(L)'
;MVQVLQKGTNISLTKIAPNCDKITIAVKWVKEANDETDFDIDASAFMLADNNKIRTDDDFIFYNQPKSPDNAVELISLQESNSQFFEIAFNCIPANIDKVSIVLTLNEAKERQQNFGMLDKITVEILNSHKTALASYVLQDSEIETALILGELYRYNGEWKFKAIGQGYIEGLDILARNYGVDIDSDSETNHVQTEVETESKPDLPRIPVVIRYTEAIKLNIERFKEKAKNAKRDNLKEDKTREIIIDGILQNILGYQIKHIKLEYPIPKQNLRVDYLISLNGKNTMIVEAKRINQTLEAVHISQAVSYAYFLKIDFALLTNGVDWQLYYVIPKKLKKYEYRHVFSINLLDFNDNAAEKLFSISRFGIIGENSFEVMKSKINALSTIDNALLLDEIIEKIASIINNNQEHKITHNEVRNVMERNKLGWLS
;
A
#
# COMPACT_ATOMS: atom_id res chain seq x y z
N MET A 1 3.24 -37.72 20.46
CA MET A 1 2.52 -38.30 19.31
C MET A 1 1.80 -37.15 18.64
N VAL A 2 1.98 -36.94 17.34
CA VAL A 2 1.33 -35.83 16.62
C VAL A 2 -0.15 -36.17 16.46
N GLN A 3 -1.05 -35.25 16.85
CA GLN A 3 -2.48 -35.47 16.70
C GLN A 3 -2.95 -35.05 15.31
N VAL A 4 -3.55 -35.97 14.56
CA VAL A 4 -4.12 -35.67 13.24
C VAL A 4 -5.55 -35.20 13.41
N LEU A 5 -5.85 -34.00 12.89
CA LEU A 5 -7.16 -33.38 12.93
C LEU A 5 -7.92 -33.61 11.61
N GLN A 6 -9.24 -33.60 11.70
CA GLN A 6 -10.13 -33.56 10.56
C GLN A 6 -10.82 -32.20 10.51
N LYS A 7 -11.28 -31.79 9.32
CA LYS A 7 -12.07 -30.58 9.15
C LYS A 7 -13.25 -30.57 10.15
N GLY A 8 -13.41 -29.47 10.88
CA GLY A 8 -14.44 -29.28 11.90
C GLY A 8 -14.06 -29.74 13.31
N THR A 9 -12.97 -30.51 13.49
CA THR A 9 -12.56 -30.98 14.82
C THR A 9 -11.72 -29.92 15.55
N ASN A 10 -11.71 -30.01 16.89
CA ASN A 10 -10.91 -29.14 17.74
C ASN A 10 -10.04 -29.93 18.72
N ILE A 11 -8.99 -29.27 19.19
CA ILE A 11 -7.99 -29.83 20.11
C ILE A 11 -7.64 -28.78 21.15
N SER A 12 -7.46 -29.20 22.41
CA SER A 12 -6.97 -28.32 23.47
C SER A 12 -5.46 -28.28 23.46
N LEU A 13 -4.91 -27.09 23.19
CA LEU A 13 -3.46 -26.87 23.15
C LEU A 13 -2.87 -26.95 24.55
N THR A 14 -3.60 -26.46 25.55
CA THR A 14 -3.23 -26.57 26.97
C THR A 14 -3.08 -28.03 27.41
N LYS A 15 -3.86 -28.96 26.86
CA LYS A 15 -3.79 -30.39 27.22
C LYS A 15 -2.66 -31.14 26.53
N ILE A 16 -2.43 -30.88 25.24
CA ILE A 16 -1.40 -31.58 24.46
C ILE A 16 -0.01 -30.96 24.63
N ALA A 17 0.06 -29.69 25.04
CA ALA A 17 1.27 -28.96 25.34
C ALA A 17 1.09 -28.14 26.64
N PRO A 18 1.11 -28.80 27.80
CA PRO A 18 1.02 -28.12 29.10
C PRO A 18 2.16 -27.10 29.25
N ASN A 19 1.86 -25.93 29.81
CA ASN A 19 2.81 -24.83 30.02
C ASN A 19 3.42 -24.25 28.73
N CYS A 20 2.75 -24.42 27.60
CA CYS A 20 3.18 -23.83 26.34
C CYS A 20 2.70 -22.39 26.25
N ASP A 21 3.60 -21.43 26.49
CA ASP A 21 3.31 -19.99 26.37
C ASP A 21 3.20 -19.53 24.92
N LYS A 22 3.73 -20.33 23.99
CA LYS A 22 3.92 -19.95 22.60
C LYS A 22 3.93 -21.15 21.66
N ILE A 23 3.20 -21.03 20.56
CA ILE A 23 3.18 -22.02 19.48
C ILE A 23 3.61 -21.40 18.16
N THR A 24 3.82 -22.25 17.16
CA THR A 24 3.92 -21.84 15.76
C THR A 24 2.88 -22.58 14.95
N ILE A 25 2.07 -21.85 14.17
CA ILE A 25 1.23 -22.42 13.13
C ILE A 25 2.01 -22.35 11.82
N ALA A 26 2.36 -23.50 11.27
CA ALA A 26 2.96 -23.61 9.94
C ALA A 26 1.87 -23.90 8.92
N VAL A 27 1.78 -23.08 7.88
CA VAL A 27 0.92 -23.30 6.71
C VAL A 27 1.82 -23.67 5.55
N LYS A 28 1.53 -24.81 4.90
CA LYS A 28 2.31 -25.35 3.79
C LYS A 28 1.39 -25.70 2.65
N TRP A 29 1.84 -25.45 1.43
CA TRP A 29 1.11 -25.85 0.23
C TRP A 29 2.02 -26.60 -0.74
N VAL A 30 1.43 -27.50 -1.51
CA VAL A 30 2.12 -28.34 -2.48
C VAL A 30 1.33 -28.28 -3.79
N LYS A 31 2.04 -28.04 -4.88
CA LYS A 31 1.53 -28.15 -6.25
C LYS A 31 1.65 -29.58 -6.74
N GLU A 32 0.90 -29.94 -7.78
CA GLU A 32 1.12 -31.20 -8.48
C GLU A 32 2.56 -31.29 -9.03
N ALA A 33 3.07 -32.52 -9.12
CA ALA A 33 4.40 -32.77 -9.66
C ALA A 33 4.47 -32.34 -11.14
N ASN A 34 5.45 -31.50 -11.48
CA ASN A 34 5.64 -30.87 -12.80
C ASN A 34 4.69 -29.70 -13.13
N ASP A 35 3.93 -29.20 -12.16
CA ASP A 35 3.17 -27.97 -12.34
C ASP A 35 4.06 -26.72 -12.18
N GLU A 36 4.37 -26.08 -13.31
CA GLU A 36 5.13 -24.83 -13.39
C GLU A 36 4.28 -23.58 -13.09
N THR A 37 2.98 -23.73 -12.82
CA THR A 37 2.09 -22.61 -12.49
C THR A 37 2.62 -21.84 -11.30
N ASP A 38 2.76 -20.53 -11.48
CA ASP A 38 3.18 -19.62 -10.42
C ASP A 38 1.95 -19.15 -9.64
N PHE A 39 1.81 -19.64 -8.41
CA PHE A 39 0.74 -19.23 -7.50
C PHE A 39 1.26 -18.17 -6.54
N ASP A 40 0.57 -17.06 -6.48
CA ASP A 40 0.82 -16.01 -5.50
C ASP A 40 -0.08 -16.27 -4.28
N ILE A 41 0.46 -17.05 -3.34
CA ILE A 41 -0.26 -17.52 -2.15
C ILE A 41 0.25 -16.77 -0.93
N ASP A 42 -0.70 -16.17 -0.20
CA ASP A 42 -0.43 -15.45 1.03
C ASP A 42 -1.26 -16.01 2.18
N ALA A 43 -0.61 -16.26 3.30
CA ALA A 43 -1.22 -16.56 4.58
C ALA A 43 -1.30 -15.30 5.43
N SER A 44 -2.42 -15.13 6.12
CA SER A 44 -2.68 -14.01 7.03
C SER A 44 -3.32 -14.50 8.33
N ALA A 45 -3.28 -13.67 9.36
CA ALA A 45 -3.96 -13.91 10.63
C ALA A 45 -4.83 -12.72 11.03
N PHE A 46 -5.99 -12.98 11.61
CA PHE A 46 -6.91 -11.96 12.13
C PHE A 46 -7.11 -12.17 13.63
N MET A 47 -6.82 -11.17 14.44
CA MET A 47 -7.11 -11.15 15.87
C MET A 47 -8.53 -10.59 16.08
N LEU A 48 -9.45 -11.46 16.48
CA LEU A 48 -10.88 -11.16 16.51
C LEU A 48 -11.36 -11.04 17.95
N ALA A 49 -11.98 -9.91 18.24
CA ALA A 49 -12.69 -9.59 19.47
C ALA A 49 -14.18 -10.00 19.35
N ASP A 50 -15.02 -9.32 20.13
CA ASP A 50 -16.47 -9.50 20.15
C ASP A 50 -17.07 -9.51 18.72
N ASN A 51 -18.10 -10.32 18.53
CA ASN A 51 -18.82 -10.47 17.26
C ASN A 51 -17.96 -10.91 16.06
N ASN A 52 -16.82 -11.56 16.30
CA ASN A 52 -15.87 -12.00 15.28
C ASN A 52 -15.32 -10.83 14.45
N LYS A 53 -15.07 -9.68 15.07
CA LYS A 53 -14.52 -8.49 14.41
C LYS A 53 -13.13 -8.15 14.92
N ILE A 54 -12.28 -7.61 14.06
CA ILE A 54 -11.03 -6.97 14.48
C ILE A 54 -11.34 -5.68 15.26
N ARG A 55 -10.43 -5.25 16.13
CA ARG A 55 -10.60 -3.99 16.89
C ARG A 55 -10.10 -2.79 16.09
N THR A 56 -8.95 -2.97 15.43
CA THR A 56 -8.31 -2.01 14.52
C THR A 56 -7.62 -2.77 13.40
N ASP A 57 -7.24 -2.09 12.32
CA ASP A 57 -6.49 -2.70 11.22
C ASP A 57 -5.15 -3.34 11.67
N ASP A 58 -4.64 -2.96 12.85
CA ASP A 58 -3.44 -3.55 13.45
C ASP A 58 -3.64 -5.03 13.86
N ASP A 59 -4.88 -5.47 14.01
CA ASP A 59 -5.26 -6.85 14.33
C ASP A 59 -5.30 -7.75 13.07
N PHE A 60 -4.96 -7.22 11.89
CA PHE A 60 -4.78 -7.98 10.65
C PHE A 60 -3.29 -8.17 10.34
N ILE A 61 -2.77 -9.39 10.51
CA ILE A 61 -1.34 -9.73 10.38
C ILE A 61 -1.12 -10.42 9.05
N PHE A 62 -0.26 -9.85 8.20
CA PHE A 62 0.05 -10.32 6.86
C PHE A 62 1.43 -9.79 6.42
N TYR A 63 1.88 -10.04 5.20
CA TYR A 63 3.26 -9.72 4.80
C TYR A 63 3.64 -8.23 4.95
N ASN A 64 2.71 -7.27 4.78
CA ASN A 64 3.00 -5.84 5.01
C ASN A 64 2.86 -5.40 6.46
N GLN A 65 2.19 -6.21 7.30
CA GLN A 65 2.06 -5.99 8.73
C GLN A 65 2.36 -7.31 9.44
N PRO A 66 3.64 -7.72 9.50
CA PRO A 66 3.98 -9.07 9.92
C PRO A 66 3.82 -9.27 11.43
N LYS A 67 3.42 -8.25 12.20
CA LYS A 67 3.32 -8.35 13.65
C LYS A 67 2.21 -7.50 14.22
N SER A 68 1.48 -8.07 15.17
CA SER A 68 0.50 -7.39 16.03
C SER A 68 1.17 -6.42 17.03
N PRO A 69 0.50 -5.33 17.44
CA PRO A 69 1.06 -4.32 18.35
C PRO A 69 1.46 -4.87 19.72
N ASP A 70 0.73 -5.86 20.21
CA ASP A 70 0.95 -6.52 21.49
C ASP A 70 2.02 -7.63 21.43
N ASN A 71 2.61 -7.87 20.24
CA ASN A 71 3.55 -8.95 19.96
C ASN A 71 2.95 -10.35 20.18
N ALA A 72 1.62 -10.49 20.16
CA ALA A 72 0.97 -11.77 20.36
C ALA A 72 1.00 -12.67 19.14
N VAL A 73 0.90 -12.09 17.95
CA VAL A 73 0.94 -12.78 16.66
C VAL A 73 2.02 -12.16 15.77
N GLU A 74 2.87 -13.00 15.18
CA GLU A 74 3.95 -12.61 14.27
C GLU A 74 4.03 -13.57 13.08
N LEU A 75 3.94 -13.06 11.86
CA LEU A 75 4.25 -13.76 10.62
C LEU A 75 5.77 -13.82 10.44
N ILE A 76 6.33 -15.01 10.55
CA ILE A 76 7.75 -15.29 10.35
C ILE A 76 7.98 -15.66 8.89
N SER A 77 8.78 -14.84 8.20
CA SER A 77 9.29 -15.18 6.88
C SER A 77 10.50 -16.10 7.03
N LEU A 78 10.32 -17.39 6.75
CA LEU A 78 11.42 -18.31 6.49
C LEU A 78 11.67 -18.33 4.97
N GLN A 79 12.91 -18.58 4.55
CA GLN A 79 13.27 -18.72 3.12
C GLN A 79 12.74 -20.03 2.51
N GLU A 80 11.46 -20.31 2.69
CA GLU A 80 10.77 -21.46 2.13
C GLU A 80 9.66 -20.93 1.20
N SER A 81 9.73 -21.25 -0.08
CA SER A 81 8.83 -20.67 -1.10
C SER A 81 7.37 -21.09 -0.95
N ASN A 82 7.11 -22.21 -0.26
CA ASN A 82 5.79 -22.85 -0.21
C ASN A 82 5.27 -23.02 1.22
N SER A 83 5.76 -22.19 2.15
CA SER A 83 5.33 -22.24 3.54
C SER A 83 5.42 -20.87 4.21
N GLN A 84 4.50 -20.63 5.14
CA GLN A 84 4.46 -19.44 5.98
C GLN A 84 4.12 -19.82 7.41
N PHE A 85 4.65 -19.06 8.37
CA PHE A 85 4.63 -19.44 9.78
C PHE A 85 4.10 -18.30 10.63
N PHE A 86 3.13 -18.58 11.50
CA PHE A 86 2.65 -17.65 12.51
C PHE A 86 3.14 -18.07 13.89
N GLU A 87 3.93 -17.23 14.54
CA GLU A 87 4.22 -17.37 15.95
C GLU A 87 3.14 -16.72 16.80
N ILE A 88 2.67 -17.45 17.82
CA ILE A 88 1.55 -17.02 18.64
C ILE A 88 1.91 -17.17 20.10
N ALA A 89 2.10 -16.03 20.78
CA ALA A 89 2.41 -15.92 22.19
C ALA A 89 1.12 -15.67 22.99
N PHE A 90 0.60 -16.71 23.63
CA PHE A 90 -0.71 -16.69 24.29
C PHE A 90 -0.83 -15.65 25.41
N ASN A 91 0.27 -15.40 26.11
CA ASN A 91 0.34 -14.46 27.24
C ASN A 91 0.31 -13.00 26.78
N CYS A 92 0.59 -12.73 25.51
CA CYS A 92 0.51 -11.40 24.92
C CYS A 92 -0.86 -11.12 24.30
N ILE A 93 -1.68 -12.15 24.02
CA ILE A 93 -3.00 -11.98 23.43
C ILE A 93 -3.91 -11.23 24.42
N PRO A 94 -4.41 -10.03 24.08
CA PRO A 94 -5.25 -9.24 24.96
C PRO A 94 -6.50 -9.98 25.44
N ALA A 95 -7.03 -9.61 26.60
CA ALA A 95 -8.20 -10.25 27.18
C ALA A 95 -9.47 -10.08 26.31
N ASN A 96 -9.55 -8.98 25.55
CA ASN A 96 -10.64 -8.67 24.63
C ASN A 96 -10.48 -9.28 23.22
N ILE A 97 -9.50 -10.18 23.02
CA ILE A 97 -9.41 -11.01 21.81
C ILE A 97 -9.94 -12.40 22.16
N ASP A 98 -10.97 -12.82 21.45
CA ASP A 98 -11.64 -14.11 21.61
C ASP A 98 -10.95 -15.21 20.81
N LYS A 99 -10.51 -14.88 19.59
CA LYS A 99 -9.90 -15.84 18.68
C LYS A 99 -8.89 -15.22 17.71
N VAL A 100 -7.98 -16.05 17.21
CA VAL A 100 -7.05 -15.74 16.12
C VAL A 100 -7.37 -16.66 14.94
N SER A 101 -7.83 -16.10 13.82
CA SER A 101 -8.17 -16.86 12.60
C SER A 101 -7.00 -16.87 11.64
N ILE A 102 -6.58 -18.04 11.19
CA ILE A 102 -5.53 -18.22 10.16
C ILE A 102 -6.19 -18.44 8.80
N VAL A 103 -5.75 -17.65 7.83
CA VAL A 103 -6.36 -17.53 6.50
C VAL A 103 -5.29 -17.74 5.44
N LEU A 104 -5.66 -18.34 4.31
CA LEU A 104 -4.85 -18.48 3.10
C LEU A 104 -5.59 -17.86 1.92
N THR A 105 -4.90 -17.11 1.07
CA THR A 105 -5.49 -16.39 -0.07
C THR A 105 -4.62 -16.54 -1.31
N LEU A 106 -5.27 -16.64 -2.47
CA LEU A 106 -4.63 -16.50 -3.77
C LEU A 106 -4.78 -15.07 -4.26
N ASN A 107 -3.66 -14.40 -4.50
CA ASN A 107 -3.64 -13.06 -5.06
C ASN A 107 -3.91 -13.10 -6.58
N GLU A 108 -4.69 -12.14 -7.07
CA GLU A 108 -5.11 -12.04 -8.49
C GLU A 108 -5.70 -13.35 -9.05
N ALA A 109 -6.30 -14.19 -8.20
CA ALA A 109 -6.78 -15.52 -8.59
C ALA A 109 -7.78 -15.48 -9.76
N LYS A 110 -8.61 -14.44 -9.82
CA LYS A 110 -9.60 -14.28 -10.89
C LYS A 110 -8.94 -13.92 -12.22
N GLU A 111 -7.98 -13.01 -12.20
CA GLU A 111 -7.22 -12.55 -13.36
C GLU A 111 -6.31 -13.66 -13.89
N ARG A 112 -5.70 -14.43 -12.99
CA ARG A 112 -4.83 -15.57 -13.29
C ARG A 112 -5.59 -16.88 -13.53
N GLN A 113 -6.91 -16.88 -13.35
CA GLN A 113 -7.79 -18.06 -13.43
C GLN A 113 -7.33 -19.21 -12.51
N GLN A 114 -6.81 -18.87 -11.33
CA GLN A 114 -6.29 -19.79 -10.33
C GLN A 114 -7.29 -19.97 -9.18
N ASN A 115 -7.29 -21.16 -8.57
CA ASN A 115 -8.04 -21.47 -7.36
C ASN A 115 -7.29 -22.52 -6.53
N PHE A 116 -7.71 -22.74 -5.28
CA PHE A 116 -7.05 -23.68 -4.39
C PHE A 116 -7.27 -25.15 -4.78
N GLY A 117 -8.26 -25.48 -5.61
CA GLY A 117 -8.42 -26.83 -6.17
C GLY A 117 -7.35 -27.21 -7.19
N MET A 118 -6.49 -26.26 -7.61
CA MET A 118 -5.31 -26.55 -8.43
C MET A 118 -4.08 -26.97 -7.61
N LEU A 119 -4.14 -26.88 -6.28
CA LEU A 119 -3.06 -27.36 -5.40
C LEU A 119 -3.33 -28.82 -4.99
N ASP A 120 -2.28 -29.64 -5.00
CA ASP A 120 -2.36 -31.04 -4.55
C ASP A 120 -2.69 -31.12 -3.05
N LYS A 121 -2.09 -30.22 -2.26
CA LYS A 121 -2.23 -30.30 -0.80
C LYS A 121 -2.01 -28.98 -0.09
N ILE A 122 -2.87 -28.67 0.86
CA ILE A 122 -2.65 -27.62 1.87
C ILE A 122 -2.58 -28.30 3.25
N THR A 123 -1.52 -28.02 4.00
CA THR A 123 -1.25 -28.60 5.32
C THR A 123 -1.08 -27.49 6.35
N VAL A 124 -1.73 -27.66 7.50
CA VAL A 124 -1.55 -26.83 8.70
C VAL A 124 -0.92 -27.68 9.78
N GLU A 125 0.20 -27.24 10.34
CA GLU A 125 0.85 -27.89 11.47
C GLU A 125 0.93 -26.94 12.66
N ILE A 126 0.58 -27.44 13.83
CA ILE A 126 0.74 -26.73 15.10
C ILE A 126 2.00 -27.27 15.75
N LEU A 127 3.00 -26.41 15.89
CA LEU A 127 4.30 -26.73 16.46
C LEU A 127 4.43 -26.10 17.84
N ASN A 128 5.13 -26.78 18.75
CA ASN A 128 5.52 -26.19 20.03
C ASN A 128 6.71 -25.22 19.86
N SER A 129 7.16 -24.64 20.98
CA SER A 129 8.34 -23.77 21.06
C SER A 129 9.65 -24.40 20.53
N HIS A 130 9.75 -25.72 20.56
CA HIS A 130 10.87 -26.50 20.03
C HIS A 130 10.66 -26.93 18.56
N LYS A 131 9.68 -26.32 17.86
CA LYS A 131 9.29 -26.63 16.47
C LYS A 131 8.92 -28.11 16.24
N THR A 132 8.51 -28.81 17.30
CA THR A 132 7.98 -30.18 17.23
C THR A 132 6.47 -30.14 16.99
N ALA A 133 6.00 -30.94 16.03
CA ALA A 133 4.57 -31.02 15.71
C ALA A 133 3.76 -31.59 16.89
N LEU A 134 2.74 -30.84 17.30
CA LEU A 134 1.73 -31.21 18.27
C LEU A 134 0.49 -31.76 17.57
N ALA A 135 0.07 -31.09 16.51
CA ALA A 135 -1.07 -31.49 15.70
C ALA A 135 -0.86 -31.12 14.23
N SER A 136 -1.54 -31.83 13.34
CA SER A 136 -1.52 -31.58 11.90
C SER A 136 -2.90 -31.75 11.31
N TYR A 137 -3.21 -30.94 10.31
CA TYR A 137 -4.46 -30.92 9.57
C TYR A 137 -4.14 -30.79 8.08
N VAL A 138 -4.75 -31.63 7.25
CA VAL A 138 -4.66 -31.55 5.79
C VAL A 138 -6.02 -31.18 5.24
N LEU A 139 -6.06 -30.17 4.37
CA LEU A 139 -7.24 -29.79 3.62
C LEU A 139 -7.15 -30.43 2.22
N GLN A 140 -8.14 -31.26 1.88
CA GLN A 140 -8.22 -31.97 0.59
C GLN A 140 -9.42 -31.52 -0.27
N ASP A 141 -10.38 -30.81 0.32
CA ASP A 141 -11.68 -30.49 -0.31
C ASP A 141 -11.72 -29.03 -0.83
N SER A 142 -10.61 -28.51 -1.35
CA SER A 142 -10.64 -27.19 -2.00
C SER A 142 -11.01 -27.39 -3.46
N GLU A 143 -11.98 -26.63 -3.96
CA GLU A 143 -12.44 -26.71 -5.35
C GLU A 143 -12.18 -25.37 -6.04
N ILE A 144 -13.15 -24.47 -6.02
CA ILE A 144 -13.13 -23.22 -6.79
C ILE A 144 -12.80 -22.00 -5.94
N GLU A 145 -12.43 -22.20 -4.67
CA GLU A 145 -12.22 -21.11 -3.72
C GLU A 145 -10.85 -20.43 -3.89
N THR A 146 -10.80 -19.15 -3.55
CA THR A 146 -9.63 -18.27 -3.69
C THR A 146 -9.19 -17.66 -2.37
N ALA A 147 -9.99 -17.85 -1.30
CA ALA A 147 -9.63 -17.61 0.08
C ALA A 147 -10.11 -18.77 0.97
N LEU A 148 -9.35 -19.14 1.99
CA LEU A 148 -9.64 -20.23 2.91
C LEU A 148 -9.40 -19.80 4.36
N ILE A 149 -10.37 -20.01 5.24
CA ILE A 149 -10.13 -20.06 6.69
C ILE A 149 -9.60 -21.45 7.01
N LEU A 150 -8.31 -21.53 7.32
CA LEU A 150 -7.63 -22.79 7.59
C LEU A 150 -7.97 -23.32 8.98
N GLY A 151 -7.91 -22.44 9.98
CA GLY A 151 -8.17 -22.80 11.36
C GLY A 151 -8.25 -21.60 12.28
N GLU A 152 -8.82 -21.81 13.46
CA GLU A 152 -9.01 -20.77 14.46
C GLU A 152 -8.44 -21.22 15.80
N LEU A 153 -7.63 -20.36 16.41
CA LEU A 153 -7.30 -20.44 17.83
C LEU A 153 -8.33 -19.67 18.62
N TYR A 154 -8.90 -20.26 19.66
CA TYR A 154 -9.92 -19.59 20.46
C TYR A 154 -9.83 -19.99 21.92
N ARG A 155 -10.29 -19.10 22.81
CA ARG A 155 -10.42 -19.41 24.23
C ARG A 155 -11.75 -20.11 24.51
N TYR A 156 -11.72 -21.19 25.29
CA TYR A 156 -12.92 -21.86 25.78
C TYR A 156 -12.68 -22.40 27.18
N ASN A 157 -13.49 -21.96 28.15
CA ASN A 157 -13.35 -22.29 29.57
C ASN A 157 -11.92 -22.04 30.12
N GLY A 158 -11.28 -20.94 29.71
CA GLY A 158 -9.93 -20.58 30.13
C GLY A 158 -8.79 -21.37 29.44
N GLU A 159 -9.11 -22.30 28.54
CA GLU A 159 -8.11 -23.04 27.75
C GLU A 159 -8.03 -22.48 26.31
N TRP A 160 -6.82 -22.48 25.76
CA TRP A 160 -6.60 -22.24 24.33
C TRP A 160 -6.83 -23.52 23.54
N LYS A 161 -7.69 -23.42 22.53
CA LYS A 161 -8.01 -24.50 21.60
C LYS A 161 -7.70 -24.09 20.18
N PHE A 162 -7.38 -25.08 19.35
CA PHE A 162 -7.35 -24.92 17.90
C PHE A 162 -8.50 -25.70 17.29
N LYS A 163 -9.21 -25.11 16.33
CA LYS A 163 -10.22 -25.77 15.51
C LYS A 163 -9.79 -25.78 14.05
N ALA A 164 -9.78 -26.94 13.43
CA ALA A 164 -9.61 -27.07 11.99
C ALA A 164 -10.91 -26.63 11.30
N ILE A 165 -10.86 -25.61 10.43
CA ILE A 165 -12.05 -25.00 9.83
C ILE A 165 -12.21 -25.44 8.37
N GLY A 166 -11.21 -25.15 7.52
CA GLY A 166 -11.22 -25.51 6.11
C GLY A 166 -12.38 -24.91 5.31
N GLN A 167 -12.82 -23.70 5.65
CA GLN A 167 -13.95 -23.03 4.99
C GLN A 167 -13.44 -22.13 3.87
N GLY A 168 -13.90 -22.36 2.64
CA GLY A 168 -13.50 -21.59 1.47
C GLY A 168 -14.46 -20.45 1.12
N TYR A 169 -13.93 -19.47 0.38
CA TYR A 169 -14.61 -18.32 -0.18
C TYR A 169 -14.16 -18.13 -1.63
N ILE A 170 -15.13 -18.00 -2.54
CA ILE A 170 -14.87 -17.83 -3.99
C ILE A 170 -14.44 -16.41 -4.31
N GLU A 171 -14.99 -15.43 -3.59
CA GLU A 171 -14.78 -13.99 -3.83
C GLU A 171 -13.50 -13.43 -3.15
N GLY A 172 -12.59 -14.31 -2.72
CA GLY A 172 -11.27 -13.92 -2.22
C GLY A 172 -11.27 -13.29 -0.82
N LEU A 173 -10.16 -12.63 -0.50
CA LEU A 173 -9.90 -12.02 0.81
C LEU A 173 -10.90 -10.91 1.17
N ASP A 174 -11.42 -10.19 0.18
CA ASP A 174 -12.22 -8.98 0.39
C ASP A 174 -13.51 -9.25 1.18
N ILE A 175 -14.27 -10.29 0.81
CA ILE A 175 -15.50 -10.68 1.53
C ILE A 175 -15.15 -11.17 2.93
N LEU A 176 -14.10 -11.98 3.04
CA LEU A 176 -13.68 -12.55 4.31
C LEU A 176 -13.27 -11.46 5.30
N ALA A 177 -12.45 -10.51 4.87
CA ALA A 177 -11.96 -9.46 5.74
C ALA A 177 -13.06 -8.43 6.11
N ARG A 178 -14.04 -8.17 5.22
CA ARG A 178 -15.27 -7.43 5.58
C ARG A 178 -16.09 -8.17 6.64
N ASN A 179 -16.21 -9.48 6.51
CA ASN A 179 -16.88 -10.31 7.53
C ASN A 179 -16.18 -10.21 8.89
N TYR A 180 -14.85 -10.02 8.90
CA TYR A 180 -14.06 -9.72 10.09
C TYR A 180 -14.00 -8.24 10.49
N GLY A 181 -14.75 -7.36 9.82
CA GLY A 181 -14.85 -5.95 10.23
C GLY A 181 -13.58 -5.17 9.99
N VAL A 182 -12.71 -5.66 9.11
CA VAL A 182 -11.75 -4.79 8.44
C VAL A 182 -12.57 -3.80 7.64
N ASP A 183 -12.31 -2.52 7.86
CA ASP A 183 -12.91 -1.44 7.09
C ASP A 183 -12.33 -1.49 5.67
N ILE A 184 -12.90 -2.40 4.89
CA ILE A 184 -12.66 -2.52 3.47
C ILE A 184 -13.75 -1.67 2.84
N ASP A 185 -13.50 -0.36 2.78
CA ASP A 185 -14.38 0.68 2.24
C ASP A 185 -15.52 0.06 1.43
N SER A 186 -16.62 -0.17 2.13
CA SER A 186 -17.91 -0.49 1.54
C SER A 186 -18.64 0.82 1.43
N ASP A 187 -18.86 1.29 0.21
CA ASP A 187 -19.71 2.43 -0.06
C ASP A 187 -21.08 2.23 0.62
N SER A 188 -21.37 2.99 1.67
CA SER A 188 -22.71 3.53 1.96
C SER A 188 -22.68 4.49 3.14
N GLU A 189 -23.12 5.72 2.86
CA GLU A 189 -23.37 6.79 3.80
C GLU A 189 -24.40 6.37 4.87
N THR A 190 -24.18 6.74 6.13
CA THR A 190 -25.11 7.61 6.87
C THR A 190 -24.52 8.12 8.18
N ASN A 191 -24.69 9.42 8.38
CA ASN A 191 -24.33 10.19 9.57
C ASN A 191 -24.83 9.55 10.88
N HIS A 192 -23.99 9.53 11.91
CA HIS A 192 -24.39 10.02 13.23
C HIS A 192 -23.19 10.61 14.00
N VAL A 193 -23.41 11.84 14.45
CA VAL A 193 -22.56 12.67 15.31
C VAL A 193 -22.62 12.16 16.75
N GLN A 194 -21.54 12.44 17.51
CA GLN A 194 -21.36 12.53 18.98
C GLN A 194 -20.31 11.53 19.50
N THR A 195 -19.40 11.81 20.43
CA THR A 195 -18.88 13.00 21.15
C THR A 195 -17.57 12.51 21.81
N GLU A 196 -16.58 13.38 21.93
CA GLU A 196 -15.31 13.16 22.65
C GLU A 196 -15.50 12.65 24.09
N VAL A 197 -14.71 11.64 24.46
CA VAL A 197 -14.29 11.40 25.85
C VAL A 197 -12.79 11.17 25.85
N GLU A 198 -12.05 12.16 26.37
CA GLU A 198 -10.65 12.02 26.76
C GLU A 198 -10.50 10.96 27.86
N THR A 199 -9.63 9.98 27.66
CA THR A 199 -9.04 9.21 28.77
C THR A 199 -7.53 9.10 28.58
N GLU A 200 -6.83 9.49 29.64
CA GLU A 200 -5.40 9.71 29.82
C GLU A 200 -4.46 8.63 29.25
N SER A 201 -3.41 9.11 28.58
CA SER A 201 -2.34 8.33 27.95
C SER A 201 -1.33 7.77 28.94
N LYS A 202 -1.05 6.46 28.85
CA LYS A 202 0.19 5.83 29.34
C LYS A 202 1.36 6.09 28.37
N PRO A 203 2.63 6.06 28.84
CA PRO A 203 3.76 6.64 28.14
C PRO A 203 4.11 5.90 26.84
N ASP A 204 4.25 6.67 25.76
CA ASP A 204 4.69 6.20 24.43
C ASP A 204 6.11 5.64 24.49
N LEU A 205 6.25 4.35 24.16
CA LEU A 205 7.48 3.85 23.56
C LEU A 205 7.64 4.52 22.19
N PRO A 206 8.85 4.89 21.75
CA PRO A 206 9.03 5.62 20.50
C PRO A 206 8.52 4.78 19.33
N ARG A 207 7.35 5.15 18.80
CA ARG A 207 6.78 4.61 17.58
C ARG A 207 7.70 5.06 16.44
N ILE A 208 8.35 4.13 15.75
CA ILE A 208 9.02 4.45 14.48
C ILE A 208 7.93 5.04 13.57
N PRO A 209 8.10 6.29 13.07
CA PRO A 209 7.10 6.94 12.25
C PRO A 209 6.70 6.06 11.06
N VAL A 210 5.39 5.98 10.81
CA VAL A 210 4.78 5.19 9.73
C VAL A 210 5.50 5.42 8.39
N VAL A 211 5.86 6.67 8.09
CA VAL A 211 6.62 7.07 6.89
C VAL A 211 7.95 6.33 6.75
N ILE A 212 8.71 6.13 7.85
CA ILE A 212 10.02 5.46 7.81
C ILE A 212 9.84 3.99 7.41
N ARG A 213 8.84 3.29 7.99
CA ARG A 213 8.57 1.88 7.66
C ARG A 213 8.19 1.68 6.19
N TYR A 214 7.29 2.52 5.67
CA TYR A 214 6.86 2.41 4.28
C TYR A 214 7.96 2.80 3.29
N THR A 215 8.76 3.82 3.59
CA THR A 215 9.86 4.21 2.70
C THR A 215 10.95 3.13 2.65
N GLU A 216 11.23 2.43 3.76
CA GLU A 216 12.11 1.25 3.76
C GLU A 216 11.55 0.09 2.92
N ALA A 217 10.27 -0.23 3.05
CA ALA A 217 9.61 -1.27 2.25
C ALA A 217 9.64 -0.94 0.74
N ILE A 218 9.38 0.32 0.37
CA ILE A 218 9.48 0.79 -1.01
C ILE A 218 10.89 0.58 -1.56
N LYS A 219 11.94 0.95 -0.81
CA LYS A 219 13.34 0.76 -1.23
C LYS A 219 13.64 -0.71 -1.52
N LEU A 220 13.28 -1.60 -0.60
CA LEU A 220 13.51 -3.05 -0.74
C LEU A 220 12.79 -3.62 -1.98
N ASN A 221 11.54 -3.24 -2.18
CA ASN A 221 10.76 -3.73 -3.32
C ASN A 221 11.25 -3.16 -4.66
N ILE A 222 11.70 -1.90 -4.69
CA ILE A 222 12.29 -1.29 -5.88
C ILE A 222 13.59 -1.99 -6.28
N GLU A 223 14.47 -2.35 -5.33
CA GLU A 223 15.70 -3.08 -5.66
C GLU A 223 15.40 -4.42 -6.37
N ARG A 224 14.38 -5.14 -5.91
CA ARG A 224 13.92 -6.38 -6.57
C ARG A 224 13.30 -6.11 -7.94
N PHE A 225 12.65 -4.96 -8.11
CA PHE A 225 11.97 -4.57 -9.34
C PHE A 225 12.92 -4.04 -10.44
N LYS A 226 14.12 -3.55 -10.08
CA LYS A 226 15.10 -3.00 -11.02
C LYS A 226 15.47 -3.99 -12.14
N GLU A 227 15.64 -5.28 -11.83
CA GLU A 227 15.95 -6.28 -12.84
C GLU A 227 14.80 -6.48 -13.84
N LYS A 228 13.54 -6.46 -13.36
CA LYS A 228 12.35 -6.53 -14.22
C LYS A 228 12.29 -5.33 -15.17
N ALA A 229 12.57 -4.12 -14.66
CA ALA A 229 12.63 -2.90 -15.46
C ALA A 229 13.78 -2.92 -16.50
N LYS A 230 14.98 -3.40 -16.13
CA LYS A 230 16.11 -3.55 -17.06
C LYS A 230 15.79 -4.53 -18.19
N ASN A 231 15.21 -5.68 -17.86
CA ASN A 231 14.79 -6.67 -18.85
C ASN A 231 13.72 -6.09 -19.79
N ALA A 232 12.72 -5.40 -19.25
CA ALA A 232 11.70 -4.72 -20.05
C ALA A 232 12.30 -3.69 -21.03
N LYS A 233 13.29 -2.89 -20.59
CA LYS A 233 14.01 -1.96 -21.47
C LYS A 233 14.78 -2.68 -22.58
N ARG A 234 15.52 -3.74 -22.24
CA ARG A 234 16.26 -4.55 -23.22
C ARG A 234 15.31 -5.15 -24.27
N ASP A 235 14.16 -5.65 -23.82
CA ASP A 235 13.19 -6.33 -24.67
C ASP A 235 12.27 -5.33 -25.41
N ASN A 236 12.45 -4.01 -25.16
CA ASN A 236 11.74 -2.91 -25.79
C ASN A 236 10.21 -3.09 -25.78
N LEU A 237 9.66 -3.37 -24.59
CA LEU A 237 8.23 -3.63 -24.43
C LEU A 237 7.37 -2.49 -24.98
N LYS A 238 6.29 -2.88 -25.67
CA LYS A 238 5.23 -1.96 -26.12
C LYS A 238 4.42 -1.44 -24.92
N GLU A 239 3.55 -0.48 -25.18
CA GLU A 239 2.84 0.30 -24.15
C GLU A 239 1.94 -0.58 -23.29
N ASP A 240 1.14 -1.42 -23.94
CA ASP A 240 0.28 -2.43 -23.35
C ASP A 240 1.05 -3.38 -22.42
N LYS A 241 2.19 -3.91 -22.89
CA LYS A 241 3.04 -4.80 -22.08
C LYS A 241 3.82 -4.07 -20.99
N THR A 242 4.16 -2.80 -21.22
CA THR A 242 4.77 -1.95 -20.18
C THR A 242 3.79 -1.71 -19.05
N ARG A 243 2.51 -1.46 -19.36
CA ARG A 243 1.44 -1.40 -18.36
C ARG A 243 1.35 -2.66 -17.52
N GLU A 244 1.06 -3.78 -18.19
CA GLU A 244 0.77 -5.08 -17.56
C GLU A 244 1.94 -5.60 -16.70
N ILE A 245 3.17 -5.51 -17.20
CA ILE A 245 4.32 -6.18 -16.57
C ILE A 245 5.01 -5.29 -15.52
N ILE A 246 5.02 -3.97 -15.77
CA ILE A 246 5.84 -3.00 -15.04
C ILE A 246 4.96 -2.07 -14.20
N ILE A 247 4.06 -1.32 -14.82
CA ILE A 247 3.30 -0.27 -14.14
C ILE A 247 2.30 -0.88 -13.14
N ASP A 248 1.58 -1.94 -13.53
CA ASP A 248 0.61 -2.61 -12.66
C ASP A 248 1.31 -3.18 -11.42
N GLY A 249 2.47 -3.83 -11.61
CA GLY A 249 3.27 -4.35 -10.50
C GLY A 249 3.75 -3.26 -9.53
N ILE A 250 4.11 -2.07 -10.03
CA ILE A 250 4.51 -0.95 -9.17
C ILE A 250 3.30 -0.37 -8.43
N LEU A 251 2.19 -0.14 -9.14
CA LEU A 251 0.97 0.39 -8.53
C LEU A 251 0.46 -0.54 -7.41
N GLN A 252 0.44 -1.85 -7.66
CA GLN A 252 -0.08 -2.82 -6.71
C GLN A 252 0.92 -3.17 -5.61
N ASN A 253 2.13 -3.60 -5.97
CA ASN A 253 3.06 -4.24 -5.03
C ASN A 253 3.99 -3.24 -4.32
N ILE A 254 4.15 -2.03 -4.85
CA ILE A 254 5.03 -1.00 -4.27
C ILE A 254 4.21 0.14 -3.69
N LEU A 255 3.20 0.61 -4.43
CA LEU A 255 2.34 1.71 -4.02
C LEU A 255 1.09 1.26 -3.24
N GLY A 256 0.82 -0.05 -3.17
CA GLY A 256 -0.22 -0.63 -2.33
C GLY A 256 -1.65 -0.45 -2.84
N TYR A 257 -1.82 -0.14 -4.13
CA TYR A 257 -3.15 0.00 -4.74
C TYR A 257 -3.74 -1.37 -5.07
N GLN A 258 -4.86 -1.72 -4.45
CA GLN A 258 -5.69 -2.85 -4.87
C GLN A 258 -6.41 -2.58 -6.21
N ILE A 259 -6.81 -3.64 -6.91
CA ILE A 259 -7.53 -3.59 -8.20
C ILE A 259 -8.75 -2.66 -8.14
N LYS A 260 -9.53 -2.69 -7.04
CA LYS A 260 -10.70 -1.81 -6.88
C LYS A 260 -10.38 -0.30 -6.92
N HIS A 261 -9.13 0.07 -6.59
CA HIS A 261 -8.67 1.46 -6.66
C HIS A 261 -8.28 1.88 -8.07
N ILE A 262 -8.10 0.94 -9.00
CA ILE A 262 -7.53 1.18 -10.32
C ILE A 262 -8.59 0.93 -11.39
N LYS A 263 -9.05 1.99 -12.05
CA LYS A 263 -9.94 1.89 -13.22
C LYS A 263 -9.12 2.06 -14.50
N LEU A 264 -9.00 0.98 -15.27
CA LEU A 264 -8.28 0.99 -16.54
C LEU A 264 -9.10 1.62 -17.65
N GLU A 265 -8.40 2.24 -18.62
CA GLU A 265 -9.02 2.78 -19.84
C GLU A 265 -10.23 3.66 -19.51
N TYR A 266 -10.09 4.56 -18.53
CA TYR A 266 -11.23 5.30 -18.02
C TYR A 266 -11.65 6.40 -19.02
N PRO A 267 -12.92 6.43 -19.46
CA PRO A 267 -13.36 7.35 -20.50
C PRO A 267 -13.40 8.80 -20.00
N ILE A 268 -12.93 9.72 -20.84
CA ILE A 268 -12.98 11.16 -20.58
C ILE A 268 -14.27 11.71 -21.21
N PRO A 269 -15.22 12.22 -20.39
CA PRO A 269 -16.51 12.69 -20.91
C PRO A 269 -16.34 13.73 -22.01
N LYS A 270 -17.05 13.53 -23.12
CA LYS A 270 -17.10 14.45 -24.28
C LYS A 270 -15.79 14.59 -25.07
N GLN A 271 -14.75 13.79 -24.78
CA GLN A 271 -13.47 13.87 -25.50
C GLN A 271 -13.20 12.69 -26.45
N ASN A 272 -13.99 11.61 -26.40
CA ASN A 272 -13.69 10.35 -27.11
C ASN A 272 -12.25 9.84 -26.86
N LEU A 273 -11.72 10.14 -25.69
CA LEU A 273 -10.41 9.76 -25.21
C LEU A 273 -10.57 8.95 -23.93
N ARG A 274 -9.54 8.17 -23.61
CA ARG A 274 -9.47 7.35 -22.40
C ARG A 274 -8.13 7.60 -21.74
N VAL A 275 -8.12 7.59 -20.41
CA VAL A 275 -6.88 7.62 -19.62
C VAL A 275 -6.52 6.21 -19.21
N ASP A 276 -5.23 5.88 -19.23
CA ASP A 276 -4.76 4.52 -18.95
C ASP A 276 -5.21 4.00 -17.59
N TYR A 277 -5.00 4.82 -16.55
CA TYR A 277 -5.42 4.51 -15.20
C TYR A 277 -6.09 5.70 -14.54
N LEU A 278 -7.20 5.43 -13.89
CA LEU A 278 -7.81 6.32 -12.91
C LEU A 278 -7.70 5.69 -11.52
N ILE A 279 -6.95 6.35 -10.64
CA ILE A 279 -6.82 5.95 -9.24
C ILE A 279 -7.95 6.57 -8.43
N SER A 280 -8.68 5.74 -7.69
CA SER A 280 -9.78 6.11 -6.80
C SER A 280 -9.51 5.55 -5.40
N LEU A 281 -9.54 6.41 -4.39
CA LEU A 281 -9.44 6.03 -2.97
C LEU A 281 -10.63 6.61 -2.22
N ASN A 282 -11.23 5.81 -1.33
CA ASN A 282 -12.36 6.20 -0.48
C ASN A 282 -13.50 6.87 -1.29
N GLY A 283 -13.86 6.26 -2.43
CA GLY A 283 -14.90 6.78 -3.34
C GLY A 283 -14.52 8.03 -4.16
N LYS A 284 -13.34 8.63 -3.93
CA LYS A 284 -12.87 9.84 -4.61
C LYS A 284 -11.83 9.51 -5.67
N ASN A 285 -12.00 10.04 -6.88
CA ASN A 285 -10.96 10.04 -7.90
C ASN A 285 -9.79 10.93 -7.45
N THR A 286 -8.61 10.36 -7.21
CA THR A 286 -7.47 11.07 -6.59
C THR A 286 -6.41 11.47 -7.60
N MET A 287 -6.10 10.60 -8.56
CA MET A 287 -5.00 10.76 -9.50
C MET A 287 -5.31 10.03 -10.80
N ILE A 288 -4.85 10.56 -11.93
CA ILE A 288 -4.75 9.77 -13.16
C ILE A 288 -3.31 9.32 -13.38
N VAL A 289 -3.14 8.17 -14.00
CA VAL A 289 -1.82 7.72 -14.51
C VAL A 289 -1.92 7.56 -16.01
N GLU A 290 -1.01 8.21 -16.73
CA GLU A 290 -0.83 8.07 -18.17
C GLU A 290 0.47 7.29 -18.41
N ALA A 291 0.37 6.19 -19.17
CA ALA A 291 1.49 5.30 -19.45
C ALA A 291 2.09 5.57 -20.83
N LYS A 292 3.38 5.26 -20.96
CA LYS A 292 4.13 5.25 -22.22
C LYS A 292 4.97 3.99 -22.30
N ARG A 293 5.52 3.71 -23.49
CA ARG A 293 6.40 2.56 -23.71
C ARG A 293 7.68 2.66 -22.89
N ILE A 294 8.20 1.53 -22.42
CA ILE A 294 9.36 1.46 -21.50
C ILE A 294 10.61 2.25 -21.91
N ASN A 295 10.86 2.40 -23.22
CA ASN A 295 12.01 3.13 -23.77
C ASN A 295 11.66 4.52 -24.32
N GLN A 296 10.42 4.97 -24.16
CA GLN A 296 9.98 6.26 -24.65
C GLN A 296 10.35 7.36 -23.66
N THR A 297 11.00 8.40 -24.17
CA THR A 297 11.28 9.62 -23.41
C THR A 297 9.98 10.38 -23.14
N LEU A 298 9.77 10.82 -21.90
CA LEU A 298 8.59 11.57 -21.47
C LEU A 298 8.70 13.05 -21.85
N GLU A 299 8.36 13.36 -23.10
CA GLU A 299 8.37 14.72 -23.67
C GLU A 299 7.14 15.60 -23.31
N ALA A 300 7.24 16.90 -23.63
CA ALA A 300 6.22 17.91 -23.36
C ALA A 300 4.83 17.59 -23.94
N VAL A 301 4.76 16.88 -25.07
CA VAL A 301 3.49 16.43 -25.66
C VAL A 301 2.76 15.44 -24.74
N HIS A 302 3.49 14.53 -24.11
CA HIS A 302 2.92 13.54 -23.18
C HIS A 302 2.49 14.20 -21.87
N ILE A 303 3.26 15.17 -21.39
CA ILE A 303 2.90 15.97 -20.20
C ILE A 303 1.59 16.72 -20.47
N SER A 304 1.51 17.41 -21.61
CA SER A 304 0.32 18.17 -22.01
C SER A 304 -0.92 17.28 -22.10
N GLN A 305 -0.76 16.06 -22.63
CA GLN A 305 -1.81 15.04 -22.70
C GLN A 305 -2.29 14.63 -21.29
N ALA A 306 -1.40 14.16 -20.42
CA ALA A 306 -1.74 13.68 -19.08
C ALA A 306 -2.43 14.77 -18.24
N VAL A 307 -1.89 16.00 -18.27
CA VAL A 307 -2.48 17.14 -17.56
C VAL A 307 -3.87 17.49 -18.13
N SER A 308 -4.05 17.44 -19.45
CA SER A 308 -5.35 17.70 -20.07
C SER A 308 -6.41 16.68 -19.61
N TYR A 309 -6.02 15.41 -19.44
CA TYR A 309 -6.91 14.35 -19.00
C TYR A 309 -7.37 14.58 -17.56
N ALA A 310 -6.41 14.85 -16.66
CA ALA A 310 -6.71 15.23 -15.28
C ALA A 310 -7.66 16.44 -15.22
N TYR A 311 -7.40 17.48 -16.02
CA TYR A 311 -8.25 18.66 -16.10
C TYR A 311 -9.71 18.33 -16.50
N PHE A 312 -9.90 17.58 -17.59
CA PHE A 312 -11.25 17.22 -18.06
C PHE A 312 -12.01 16.32 -17.08
N LEU A 313 -11.28 15.49 -16.33
CA LEU A 313 -11.84 14.64 -15.28
C LEU A 313 -12.03 15.36 -13.93
N LYS A 314 -11.62 16.63 -13.82
CA LYS A 314 -11.62 17.41 -12.58
C LYS A 314 -10.81 16.75 -11.46
N ILE A 315 -9.66 16.20 -11.82
CA ILE A 315 -8.71 15.57 -10.92
C ILE A 315 -7.47 16.48 -10.85
N ASP A 316 -6.97 16.68 -9.63
CA ASP A 316 -5.90 17.65 -9.38
C ASP A 316 -4.52 17.11 -9.79
N PHE A 317 -4.32 15.79 -9.84
CA PHE A 317 -3.00 15.19 -10.06
C PHE A 317 -2.94 14.28 -11.28
N ALA A 318 -1.90 14.46 -12.07
CA ALA A 318 -1.55 13.63 -13.22
C ALA A 318 -0.16 13.01 -13.00
N LEU A 319 -0.10 11.68 -13.05
CA LEU A 319 1.14 10.92 -12.99
C LEU A 319 1.48 10.42 -14.39
N LEU A 320 2.61 10.82 -14.94
CA LEU A 320 3.09 10.36 -16.23
C LEU A 320 4.25 9.38 -16.02
N THR A 321 4.19 8.22 -16.66
CA THR A 321 5.25 7.21 -16.50
C THR A 321 5.48 6.37 -17.74
N ASN A 322 6.72 5.93 -17.95
CA ASN A 322 7.07 4.85 -18.87
C ASN A 322 7.38 3.54 -18.13
N GLY A 323 7.09 3.46 -16.83
CA GLY A 323 7.45 2.35 -15.95
C GLY A 323 8.80 2.52 -15.24
N VAL A 324 9.71 3.34 -15.75
CA VAL A 324 11.02 3.64 -15.11
C VAL A 324 11.10 5.08 -14.62
N ASP A 325 10.70 6.03 -15.45
CA ASP A 325 10.59 7.44 -15.11
C ASP A 325 9.16 7.72 -14.66
N TRP A 326 9.01 8.38 -13.51
CA TRP A 326 7.70 8.74 -12.97
C TRP A 326 7.68 10.23 -12.62
N GLN A 327 6.69 10.94 -13.16
CA GLN A 327 6.59 12.39 -13.07
C GLN A 327 5.20 12.79 -12.58
N LEU A 328 5.12 13.45 -11.42
CA LEU A 328 3.85 13.92 -10.86
C LEU A 328 3.64 15.40 -11.20
N TYR A 329 2.43 15.73 -11.66
CA TYR A 329 2.01 17.08 -11.98
C TYR A 329 0.75 17.47 -11.21
N TYR A 330 0.73 18.69 -10.69
CA TYR A 330 -0.43 19.32 -10.07
C TYR A 330 -1.11 20.25 -11.07
N VAL A 331 -2.39 20.00 -11.35
CA VAL A 331 -3.21 20.72 -12.32
C VAL A 331 -4.01 21.82 -11.61
N ILE A 332 -3.94 23.04 -12.14
CA ILE A 332 -4.54 24.23 -11.55
C ILE A 332 -5.60 24.78 -12.52
N PRO A 333 -6.90 24.54 -12.27
CA PRO A 333 -7.96 25.10 -13.07
C PRO A 333 -7.93 26.64 -13.08
N LYS A 334 -8.14 27.24 -14.25
CA LYS A 334 -8.30 28.68 -14.43
C LYS A 334 -9.68 29.01 -15.00
N LYS A 335 -10.03 30.30 -15.01
CA LYS A 335 -11.25 30.79 -15.67
C LYS A 335 -11.25 30.46 -17.17
N LEU A 336 -12.44 30.46 -17.78
CA LEU A 336 -12.64 30.32 -19.22
C LEU A 336 -12.11 29.00 -19.83
N LYS A 337 -12.33 27.88 -19.13
CA LYS A 337 -11.91 26.53 -19.57
C LYS A 337 -10.40 26.38 -19.85
N LYS A 338 -9.58 27.14 -19.12
CA LYS A 338 -8.11 27.04 -19.17
C LYS A 338 -7.58 26.33 -17.92
N TYR A 339 -6.36 25.84 -18.00
CA TYR A 339 -5.63 25.29 -16.86
C TYR A 339 -4.15 25.64 -16.98
N GLU A 340 -3.49 25.69 -15.83
CA GLU A 340 -2.03 25.64 -15.70
C GLU A 340 -1.66 24.32 -15.02
N TYR A 341 -0.37 23.98 -15.02
CA TYR A 341 0.12 22.86 -14.24
C TYR A 341 1.49 23.17 -13.66
N ARG A 342 1.86 22.43 -12.61
CA ARG A 342 3.17 22.47 -12.00
C ARG A 342 3.75 21.08 -11.93
N HIS A 343 5.04 20.97 -12.25
CA HIS A 343 5.80 19.79 -11.93
C HIS A 343 5.98 19.71 -10.40
N VAL A 344 5.67 18.54 -9.82
CA VAL A 344 5.81 18.30 -8.38
C VAL A 344 7.10 17.57 -8.09
N PHE A 345 7.33 16.45 -8.79
CA PHE A 345 8.61 15.74 -8.75
C PHE A 345 8.79 14.83 -9.96
N SER A 346 10.06 14.46 -10.19
CA SER A 346 10.46 13.33 -11.04
C SER A 346 11.27 12.35 -10.21
N ILE A 347 11.13 11.07 -10.53
CA ILE A 347 11.99 9.99 -10.05
C ILE A 347 12.36 9.06 -11.21
N ASN A 348 13.51 8.41 -11.09
CA ASN A 348 13.92 7.33 -11.96
C ASN A 348 14.13 6.07 -11.09
N LEU A 349 13.48 4.97 -11.42
CA LEU A 349 13.54 3.74 -10.61
C LEU A 349 14.89 3.01 -10.70
N LEU A 350 15.68 3.26 -11.74
CA LEU A 350 17.01 2.68 -11.87
C LEU A 350 18.06 3.47 -11.08
N ASP A 351 17.85 4.78 -10.89
CA ASP A 351 18.65 5.67 -10.05
C ASP A 351 17.88 6.06 -8.76
N PHE A 352 17.52 5.03 -7.99
CA PHE A 352 16.63 5.17 -6.84
C PHE A 352 17.38 5.44 -5.53
N ASN A 353 16.92 6.44 -4.77
CA ASN A 353 17.50 6.87 -3.50
C ASN A 353 16.41 7.21 -2.45
N ASP A 354 16.83 7.64 -1.26
CA ASP A 354 15.93 7.93 -0.14
C ASP A 354 14.89 9.01 -0.46
N ASN A 355 15.29 10.08 -1.14
CA ASN A 355 14.39 11.14 -1.58
C ASN A 355 13.37 10.61 -2.61
N ALA A 356 13.77 9.69 -3.49
CA ALA A 356 12.85 9.03 -4.41
C ALA A 356 11.84 8.12 -3.68
N ALA A 357 12.24 7.48 -2.58
CA ALA A 357 11.35 6.67 -1.74
C ALA A 357 10.27 7.51 -1.06
N GLU A 358 10.63 8.67 -0.51
CA GLU A 358 9.65 9.60 0.07
C GLU A 358 8.66 10.12 -0.98
N LYS A 359 9.13 10.42 -2.19
CA LYS A 359 8.28 10.84 -3.32
C LYS A 359 7.32 9.74 -3.74
N LEU A 360 7.77 8.49 -3.90
CA LEU A 360 6.88 7.36 -4.17
C LEU A 360 5.89 7.15 -3.04
N PHE A 361 6.34 7.24 -1.78
CA PHE A 361 5.45 7.13 -0.63
C PHE A 361 4.33 8.15 -0.71
N SER A 362 4.61 9.41 -1.08
CA SER A 362 3.60 10.48 -1.18
C SER A 362 2.48 10.21 -2.19
N ILE A 363 2.71 9.34 -3.18
CA ILE A 363 1.71 8.91 -4.17
C ILE A 363 1.24 7.47 -3.96
N SER A 364 1.61 6.84 -2.85
CA SER A 364 1.12 5.52 -2.46
C SER A 364 -0.26 5.61 -1.83
N ARG A 365 -0.98 4.49 -1.75
CA ARG A 365 -2.26 4.41 -1.04
C ARG A 365 -2.15 4.98 0.38
N PHE A 366 -1.11 4.59 1.10
CA PHE A 366 -0.88 5.01 2.49
C PHE A 366 -0.45 6.47 2.61
N GLY A 367 0.34 6.97 1.66
CA GLY A 367 0.75 8.37 1.65
C GLY A 367 -0.40 9.33 1.37
N ILE A 368 -1.29 8.99 0.43
CA ILE A 368 -2.44 9.83 0.07
C ILE A 368 -3.48 9.88 1.19
N ILE A 369 -3.68 8.78 1.91
CA ILE A 369 -4.67 8.70 3.01
C ILE A 369 -4.11 9.30 4.32
N GLY A 370 -2.79 9.24 4.53
CA GLY A 370 -2.13 9.71 5.74
C GLY A 370 -1.81 11.22 5.78
N GLU A 371 -0.88 11.59 6.67
CA GLU A 371 -0.46 12.99 6.92
C GLU A 371 0.17 13.68 5.69
N ASN A 372 0.60 12.92 4.68
CA ASN A 372 1.14 13.42 3.41
C ASN A 372 0.10 13.48 2.29
N SER A 373 -1.18 13.65 2.65
CA SER A 373 -2.27 13.69 1.69
C SER A 373 -2.08 14.73 0.58
N PHE A 374 -2.72 14.48 -0.56
CA PHE A 374 -2.75 15.41 -1.68
C PHE A 374 -3.29 16.79 -1.31
N GLU A 375 -4.18 16.90 -0.33
CA GLU A 375 -4.65 18.21 0.17
C GLU A 375 -3.53 19.00 0.85
N VAL A 376 -2.71 18.33 1.67
CA VAL A 376 -1.52 18.93 2.30
C VAL A 376 -0.50 19.32 1.23
N MET A 377 -0.26 18.44 0.25
CA MET A 377 0.66 18.71 -0.86
C MET A 377 0.22 19.94 -1.67
N LYS A 378 -1.07 20.03 -2.03
CA LYS A 378 -1.65 21.20 -2.72
C LYS A 378 -1.44 22.47 -1.92
N SER A 379 -1.72 22.43 -0.63
CA SER A 379 -1.57 23.58 0.27
C SER A 379 -0.13 24.07 0.31
N LYS A 380 0.85 23.15 0.42
CA LYS A 380 2.29 23.47 0.36
C LYS A 380 2.67 24.08 -0.99
N ILE A 381 2.30 23.46 -2.12
CA ILE A 381 2.62 23.96 -3.47
C ILE A 381 2.04 25.36 -3.71
N ASN A 382 0.80 25.59 -3.28
CA ASN A 382 0.13 26.88 -3.42
C ASN A 382 0.80 27.95 -2.53
N ALA A 383 1.12 27.62 -1.28
CA ALA A 383 1.87 28.51 -0.39
C ALA A 383 3.23 28.90 -1.00
N LEU A 384 4.00 27.93 -1.50
CA LEU A 384 5.30 28.18 -2.13
C LEU A 384 5.20 29.10 -3.35
N SER A 385 4.09 29.07 -4.10
CA SER A 385 3.93 30.01 -5.22
C SER A 385 3.57 31.45 -4.85
N THR A 386 3.33 31.72 -3.57
CA THR A 386 3.21 33.09 -3.10
C THR A 386 4.57 33.72 -2.79
N ILE A 387 5.64 32.91 -2.74
CA ILE A 387 7.00 33.38 -2.42
C ILE A 387 7.46 34.43 -3.42
N ASP A 388 7.22 34.26 -4.72
CA ASP A 388 7.63 35.25 -5.73
C ASP A 388 6.99 36.63 -5.50
N ASN A 389 5.76 36.68 -4.97
CA ASN A 389 5.13 37.95 -4.62
C ASN A 389 5.62 38.45 -3.25
N ALA A 390 5.89 37.55 -2.30
CA ALA A 390 6.48 37.92 -1.01
C ALA A 390 7.86 38.55 -1.19
N LEU A 391 8.70 38.01 -2.08
CA LEU A 391 10.02 38.54 -2.42
C LEU A 391 9.99 39.94 -3.04
N LEU A 392 8.83 40.38 -3.54
CA LEU A 392 8.62 41.72 -4.10
C LEU A 392 8.06 42.72 -3.09
N LEU A 393 7.80 42.32 -1.84
CA LEU A 393 7.37 43.23 -0.78
C LEU A 393 8.45 44.28 -0.48
N ASP A 394 8.03 45.52 -0.24
CA ASP A 394 8.93 46.65 -0.05
C ASP A 394 9.96 46.41 1.06
N GLU A 395 9.54 45.83 2.18
CA GLU A 395 10.43 45.50 3.30
C GLU A 395 11.56 44.52 2.90
N ILE A 396 11.26 43.55 2.03
CA ILE A 396 12.27 42.59 1.53
C ILE A 396 13.21 43.27 0.55
N ILE A 397 12.67 44.07 -0.37
CA ILE A 397 13.46 44.85 -1.34
C ILE A 397 14.40 45.83 -0.62
N GLU A 398 13.91 46.52 0.41
CA GLU A 398 14.69 47.40 1.28
C GLU A 398 15.83 46.66 1.97
N LYS A 399 15.54 45.47 2.53
CA LYS A 399 16.55 44.63 3.19
C LYS A 399 17.63 44.17 2.21
N ILE A 400 17.24 43.70 1.03
CA ILE A 400 18.16 43.27 -0.02
C ILE A 400 19.05 44.44 -0.48
N ALA A 401 18.46 45.61 -0.75
CA ALA A 401 19.20 46.80 -1.15
C ALA A 401 20.19 47.24 -0.06
N SER A 402 19.79 47.21 1.22
CA SER A 402 20.67 47.51 2.35
C SER A 402 21.86 46.54 2.43
N ILE A 403 21.63 45.24 2.28
CA ILE A 403 22.69 44.22 2.32
C ILE A 403 23.68 44.42 1.16
N ILE A 404 23.19 44.67 -0.06
CA ILE A 404 24.06 44.87 -1.23
C ILE A 404 24.86 46.16 -1.10
N ASN A 405 24.21 47.26 -0.70
CA ASN A 405 24.84 48.57 -0.55
C ASN A 405 25.88 48.63 0.57
N ASN A 406 25.86 47.71 1.54
CA ASN A 406 26.87 47.65 2.59
C ASN A 406 28.27 47.27 2.06
N ASN A 407 28.38 46.66 0.88
CA ASN A 407 29.63 46.13 0.33
C ASN A 407 29.97 46.69 -1.07
N GLN A 408 29.41 47.84 -1.45
CA GLN A 408 29.55 48.41 -2.80
C GLN A 408 29.89 49.92 -2.72
N GLU A 409 30.79 50.39 -3.60
CA GLU A 409 31.09 51.83 -3.75
C GLU A 409 29.92 52.60 -4.38
N HIS A 410 29.21 51.97 -5.32
CA HIS A 410 28.07 52.58 -6.01
C HIS A 410 26.78 51.98 -5.46
N LYS A 411 25.92 52.85 -4.90
CA LYS A 411 24.65 52.41 -4.30
C LYS A 411 23.62 52.10 -5.37
N ILE A 412 22.92 50.99 -5.19
CA ILE A 412 21.74 50.62 -5.97
C ILE A 412 20.46 51.09 -5.28
N THR A 413 19.45 51.41 -6.08
CA THR A 413 18.13 51.83 -5.65
C THR A 413 17.18 50.65 -5.44
N HIS A 414 16.13 50.84 -4.63
CA HIS A 414 15.09 49.82 -4.43
C HIS A 414 14.40 49.44 -5.76
N ASN A 415 14.27 50.40 -6.68
CA ASN A 415 13.63 50.15 -7.97
C ASN A 415 14.51 49.28 -8.89
N GLU A 416 15.83 49.45 -8.84
CA GLU A 416 16.76 48.57 -9.57
C GLU A 416 16.72 47.14 -9.03
N VAL A 417 16.67 46.97 -7.70
CA VAL A 417 16.50 45.65 -7.08
C VAL A 417 15.18 45.02 -7.49
N ARG A 418 14.06 45.76 -7.41
CA ARG A 418 12.74 45.27 -7.83
C ARG A 418 12.74 44.84 -9.30
N ASN A 419 13.30 45.65 -10.19
CA ASN A 419 13.40 45.32 -11.62
C ASN A 419 14.24 44.06 -11.89
N VAL A 420 15.26 43.77 -11.08
CA VAL A 420 16.02 42.51 -11.18
C VAL A 420 15.18 41.33 -10.69
N MET A 421 14.52 41.47 -9.53
CA MET A 421 13.68 40.41 -8.95
C MET A 421 12.49 40.06 -9.87
N GLU A 422 11.82 41.06 -10.45
CA GLU A 422 10.73 40.86 -11.41
C GLU A 422 11.19 40.19 -12.71
N ARG A 423 12.38 40.53 -13.22
CA ARG A 423 12.96 39.89 -14.41
C ARG A 423 13.24 38.40 -14.19
N ASN A 424 13.62 38.02 -12.97
CA ASN A 424 13.99 36.65 -12.64
C ASN A 424 12.81 35.81 -12.13
N LYS A 425 11.60 36.36 -12.03
CA LYS A 425 10.39 35.74 -11.44
C LYS A 425 10.01 34.36 -12.01
N LEU A 426 10.57 33.96 -13.15
CA LEU A 426 10.35 32.65 -13.79
C LEU A 426 11.51 31.64 -13.62
N GLY A 427 12.67 32.05 -13.09
CA GLY A 427 13.91 31.26 -13.11
C GLY A 427 14.40 30.72 -11.76
N TRP A 428 13.75 31.05 -10.63
CA TRP A 428 14.23 30.67 -9.30
C TRP A 428 13.84 29.26 -8.84
N LEU A 429 12.94 28.58 -9.57
CA LEU A 429 12.35 27.29 -9.19
C LEU A 429 12.67 26.15 -10.19
N SER A 430 13.56 26.37 -11.17
CA SER A 430 14.00 25.34 -12.12
C SER A 430 15.12 24.47 -11.57
#